data_AF-A0A7Y2JDP4-F1
#
_entry.id   AF-A0A7Y2JDP4-F1
#
_cell.length_a   1.000
_cell.length_b   1.000
_cell.length_c   1.000
_cell.angle_alpha   90.00
_cell.angle_beta   90.00
_cell.angle_gamma   90.00
#
_symmetry.space_group_name_H-M   'P 1'
#
loop_
_entity.id
_entity.type
_entity.pdbx_description
1 polymer ?
#
loop_
_entity_poly.entity_id
_entity_poly.type
_entity_poly.pdbx_seq_one_letter_code
_entity_poly.pdbx_strand_id
1 'polypeptide(L)'
;KEMKKVSGGLLLQGRDRHVLAPASLTVATKRAPTEEELEALLFAWKVCKHVKSNAIVYALKDRTVGVGAGQMSRVDSAKIAVMKAQRTTAGTVVASDAFFPFRDGLDAAAAAGATAVIQPGGSVRDAEVTAAADEHGMAMVFTGVRHFRH
;
A
#
# COMPACT_ATOMS: atom_id res chain seq x y z
N LYS A 1 -24.57 -4.78 3.16
CA LYS A 1 -24.36 -4.93 1.70
C LYS A 1 -23.98 -3.56 1.11
N GLU A 2 -23.38 -3.53 -0.07
CA GLU A 2 -23.07 -2.32 -0.86
C GLU A 2 -23.73 -2.45 -2.22
N MET A 3 -24.31 -1.36 -2.71
CA MET A 3 -25.03 -1.30 -3.97
C MET A 3 -24.33 -0.33 -4.91
N LYS A 4 -24.04 -0.75 -6.15
CA LYS A 4 -23.50 0.12 -7.20
C LYS A 4 -24.45 0.12 -8.39
N LYS A 5 -24.92 1.31 -8.77
CA LYS A 5 -25.76 1.50 -9.96
C LYS A 5 -24.89 1.41 -11.21
N VAL A 6 -25.38 0.72 -12.23
CA VAL A 6 -24.81 0.65 -13.56
C VAL A 6 -25.91 0.92 -14.58
N SER A 7 -25.56 1.25 -15.83
CA SER A 7 -26.58 1.44 -16.86
C SER A 7 -27.41 0.17 -17.02
N GLY A 8 -28.73 0.28 -16.93
CA GLY A 8 -29.65 -0.85 -17.04
C GLY A 8 -29.77 -1.75 -15.80
N GLY A 9 -29.13 -1.44 -14.65
CA GLY A 9 -29.27 -2.31 -13.48
C GLY A 9 -28.51 -1.92 -12.21
N LEU A 10 -28.31 -2.90 -11.34
CA LEU A 10 -27.70 -2.76 -10.02
C LEU A 10 -26.77 -3.93 -9.72
N LEU A 11 -25.56 -3.63 -9.22
CA LEU A 11 -24.66 -4.61 -8.62
C LEU A 11 -24.78 -4.59 -7.10
N LEU A 12 -24.81 -5.77 -6.47
CA LEU A 12 -24.89 -5.92 -5.01
C LEU A 12 -23.70 -6.76 -4.51
N GLN A 13 -22.94 -6.22 -3.57
CA GLN A 13 -21.79 -6.93 -2.98
C GLN A 13 -21.77 -6.86 -1.45
N GLY A 14 -20.95 -7.71 -0.82
CA GLY A 14 -20.58 -7.57 0.59
C GLY A 14 -19.80 -6.26 0.80
N ARG A 15 -19.98 -5.59 1.94
CA ARG A 15 -19.10 -4.46 2.28
C ARG A 15 -17.76 -5.02 2.68
N ASP A 16 -16.69 -4.40 2.22
CA ASP A 16 -15.36 -4.71 2.71
C ASP A 16 -15.24 -4.29 4.19
N ARG A 17 -15.35 -5.27 5.09
CA ARG A 17 -15.23 -5.13 6.54
C ARG A 17 -14.00 -5.81 7.10
N HIS A 18 -13.13 -6.35 6.25
CA HIS A 18 -11.93 -7.03 6.69
C HIS A 18 -11.07 -6.09 7.54
N VAL A 19 -10.62 -6.60 8.68
CA VAL A 19 -9.70 -5.96 9.62
C VAL A 19 -8.47 -6.86 9.65
N LEU A 20 -7.33 -6.29 9.28
CA LEU A 20 -6.08 -7.02 9.25
C LEU A 20 -5.54 -7.18 10.67
N ALA A 21 -5.31 -8.42 11.10
CA ALA A 21 -4.60 -8.70 12.34
C ALA A 21 -3.08 -8.70 12.08
N PRO A 22 -2.25 -8.17 12.99
CA PRO A 22 -0.80 -8.18 12.84
C PRO A 22 -0.23 -9.59 12.59
N ALA A 23 -0.79 -10.60 13.27
CA ALA A 23 -0.38 -12.00 13.13
C ALA A 23 -0.67 -12.62 11.75
N SER A 24 -1.48 -11.95 10.91
CA SER A 24 -1.77 -12.39 9.54
C SER A 24 -0.74 -11.88 8.53
N LEU A 25 0.21 -11.04 8.96
CA LEU A 25 1.26 -10.51 8.09
C LEU A 25 2.37 -11.53 7.89
N THR A 26 2.86 -11.62 6.65
CA THR A 26 4.07 -12.38 6.32
C THR A 26 5.18 -11.41 5.95
N VAL A 27 6.33 -11.48 6.64
CA VAL A 27 7.52 -10.70 6.26
C VAL A 27 8.09 -11.28 4.96
N ALA A 28 8.16 -10.46 3.92
CA ALA A 28 8.61 -10.87 2.59
C ALA A 28 10.11 -10.63 2.37
N THR A 29 10.68 -9.63 3.02
CA THR A 29 12.08 -9.19 2.90
C THR A 29 12.99 -9.82 3.96
N LYS A 30 14.31 -9.66 3.80
CA LYS A 30 15.32 -10.05 4.80
C LYS A 30 15.15 -9.27 6.11
N ARG A 31 14.83 -7.98 6.01
CA ARG A 31 14.59 -7.10 7.16
C ARG A 31 13.13 -7.18 7.58
N ALA A 32 12.87 -7.51 8.83
CA ALA A 32 11.54 -7.37 9.43
C ALA A 32 11.25 -5.88 9.76
N PRO A 33 9.97 -5.46 9.76
CA PRO A 33 9.63 -4.12 10.21
C PRO A 33 9.93 -3.97 11.71
N THR A 34 10.34 -2.77 12.11
CA THR A 34 10.37 -2.40 13.54
C THR A 34 8.95 -2.30 14.11
N GLU A 35 8.81 -2.21 15.42
CA GLU A 35 7.50 -2.04 16.06
C GLU A 35 6.79 -0.75 15.60
N GLU A 36 7.51 0.37 15.50
CA GLU A 36 6.96 1.64 15.02
C GLU A 36 6.57 1.58 13.53
N GLU A 37 7.38 0.90 12.70
CA GLU A 37 7.02 0.66 11.31
C GLU A 37 5.77 -0.23 11.21
N LEU A 38 5.66 -1.27 12.02
CA LEU A 38 4.52 -2.18 12.03
C LEU A 38 3.21 -1.45 12.38
N GLU A 39 3.23 -0.60 13.40
CA GLU A 39 2.08 0.26 13.76
C GLU A 39 1.71 1.18 12.59
N ALA A 40 2.70 1.84 11.98
CA ALA A 40 2.49 2.71 10.84
C ALA A 40 1.95 1.96 9.62
N LEU A 41 2.41 0.73 9.36
CA LEU A 41 1.96 -0.09 8.23
C LEU A 41 0.49 -0.48 8.41
N LEU A 42 0.10 -0.89 9.62
CA LEU A 42 -1.29 -1.22 9.93
C LEU A 42 -2.21 0.00 9.84
N PHE A 43 -1.74 1.17 10.30
CA PHE A 43 -2.44 2.44 10.13
C PHE A 43 -2.60 2.79 8.64
N ALA A 44 -1.51 2.79 7.88
CA ALA A 44 -1.48 3.08 6.45
C ALA A 44 -2.42 2.14 5.67
N TRP A 45 -2.39 0.84 5.99
CA TRP A 45 -3.25 -0.17 5.38
C TRP A 45 -4.74 0.09 5.63
N LYS A 46 -5.10 0.42 6.87
CA LYS A 46 -6.46 0.78 7.25
C LYS A 46 -6.96 2.01 6.48
N VAL A 47 -6.11 3.02 6.28
CA VAL A 47 -6.44 4.20 5.46
C VAL A 47 -6.57 3.82 3.99
N CYS A 48 -5.60 3.06 3.46
CA CYS A 48 -5.51 2.71 2.03
C CYS A 48 -6.76 2.01 1.52
N LYS A 49 -7.39 1.16 2.35
CA LYS A 49 -8.69 0.52 2.07
C LYS A 49 -9.82 1.49 1.69
N HIS A 50 -9.74 2.74 2.12
CA HIS A 50 -10.75 3.77 1.84
C HIS A 50 -10.40 4.68 0.67
N VAL A 51 -9.18 4.60 0.14
CA VAL A 51 -8.68 5.39 -0.98
C VAL A 51 -9.10 4.74 -2.30
N LYS A 52 -9.39 5.55 -3.32
CA LYS A 52 -9.76 5.04 -4.66
C LYS A 52 -8.54 4.45 -5.36
N SER A 53 -8.70 3.29 -5.97
CA SER A 53 -7.63 2.53 -6.63
C SER A 53 -7.19 3.14 -7.96
N ASN A 54 -5.93 2.99 -8.38
CA ASN A 54 -4.81 2.40 -7.62
C ASN A 54 -4.37 3.36 -6.50
N ALA A 55 -4.22 2.86 -5.27
CA ALA A 55 -3.94 3.71 -4.11
C ALA A 55 -2.55 3.44 -3.53
N ILE A 56 -1.80 4.53 -3.28
CA ILE A 56 -0.55 4.52 -2.52
C ILE A 56 -0.66 5.53 -1.38
N VAL A 57 -0.41 5.09 -0.15
CA VAL A 57 -0.50 5.93 1.06
C VAL A 57 0.84 5.92 1.78
N TYR A 58 1.48 7.08 1.89
CA TYR A 58 2.64 7.31 2.75
C TYR A 58 2.13 7.78 4.12
N ALA A 59 2.60 7.16 5.19
CA ALA A 59 2.12 7.46 6.53
C ALA A 59 3.19 7.26 7.61
N LEU A 60 2.92 7.87 8.76
CA LEU A 60 3.52 7.54 10.05
C LEU A 60 2.47 6.82 10.89
N LYS A 61 2.82 6.38 12.11
CA LYS A 61 1.91 5.66 13.01
C LYS A 61 0.60 6.39 13.33
N ASP A 62 0.58 7.72 13.25
CA ASP A 62 -0.53 8.56 13.70
C ASP A 62 -1.16 9.44 12.60
N ARG A 63 -0.56 9.53 11.40
CA ARG A 63 -1.04 10.42 10.33
C ARG A 63 -0.63 9.96 8.94
N THR A 64 -1.45 10.31 7.96
CA THR A 64 -1.03 10.26 6.56
C THR A 64 -0.12 11.45 6.25
N VAL A 65 0.87 11.21 5.39
CA VAL A 65 1.82 12.23 4.91
C VAL A 65 1.55 12.57 3.45
N GLY A 66 1.25 11.57 2.63
CA GLY A 66 0.93 11.72 1.22
C GLY A 66 -0.01 10.62 0.74
N VAL A 67 -0.98 10.97 -0.11
CA VAL A 67 -1.96 10.02 -0.65
C VAL A 67 -2.07 10.20 -2.15
N GLY A 68 -1.77 9.13 -2.88
CA GLY A 68 -2.00 9.01 -4.31
C GLY A 68 -3.24 8.15 -4.54
N ALA A 69 -4.25 8.71 -5.20
CA ALA A 69 -5.56 8.09 -5.36
C ALA A 69 -6.01 8.10 -6.82
N GLY A 70 -6.70 7.03 -7.22
CA GLY A 70 -7.49 6.99 -8.46
C GLY A 70 -6.69 6.92 -9.75
N GLN A 71 -5.41 6.52 -9.71
CA GLN A 71 -4.58 6.48 -10.91
C GLN A 71 -4.67 5.16 -11.66
N MET A 72 -4.50 5.23 -12.98
CA MET A 72 -4.40 4.05 -13.85
C MET A 72 -3.12 3.26 -13.58
N SER A 73 -2.02 3.96 -13.27
CA SER A 73 -0.73 3.38 -12.94
C SER A 73 -0.38 3.56 -11.47
N ARG A 74 0.19 2.52 -10.85
CA ARG A 74 0.53 2.58 -9.42
C ARG A 74 1.77 3.40 -9.13
N VAL A 75 2.75 3.42 -10.04
CA VAL A 75 3.92 4.30 -9.92
C VAL A 75 3.49 5.76 -9.96
N ASP A 76 2.43 6.10 -10.69
CA ASP A 76 1.88 7.46 -10.69
C ASP A 76 1.21 7.81 -9.36
N SER A 77 0.47 6.87 -8.76
CA SER A 77 -0.03 7.06 -7.38
C SER A 77 1.10 7.28 -6.39
N ALA A 78 2.21 6.53 -6.48
CA ALA A 78 3.37 6.73 -5.63
C ALA A 78 3.98 8.13 -5.81
N LYS A 79 4.18 8.58 -7.06
CA LYS A 79 4.72 9.91 -7.38
C LYS A 79 3.79 11.04 -6.95
N ILE A 80 2.49 10.92 -7.18
CA ILE A 80 1.49 11.93 -6.78
C ILE A 80 1.43 12.06 -5.27
N ALA A 81 1.48 10.95 -4.52
CA ALA A 81 1.47 10.98 -3.07
C ALA A 81 2.65 11.80 -2.52
N VAL A 82 3.85 11.59 -3.08
CA VAL A 82 5.07 12.34 -2.71
C VAL A 82 4.94 13.81 -3.14
N MET A 83 4.51 14.07 -4.38
CA MET A 83 4.31 15.44 -4.89
C MET A 83 3.31 16.25 -4.04
N LYS A 84 2.26 15.61 -3.53
CA LYS A 84 1.23 16.25 -2.71
C LYS A 84 1.58 16.32 -1.23
N ALA A 85 2.63 15.63 -0.78
CA ALA A 85 3.05 15.68 0.60
C ALA A 85 3.53 17.10 0.96
N GLN A 86 2.94 17.69 1.99
CA GLN A 86 3.38 18.99 2.52
C GLN A 86 4.48 18.86 3.58
N ARG A 87 4.95 17.63 3.82
CA ARG A 87 6.02 17.27 4.76
C ARG A 87 6.91 16.26 4.09
N THR A 88 8.12 16.09 4.62
CA THR A 88 9.03 15.04 4.13
C THR A 88 8.37 13.66 4.19
N THR A 89 8.54 12.89 3.12
CA THR A 89 8.18 11.46 3.07
C THR A 89 9.28 10.56 3.59
N ALA A 90 10.47 11.11 3.88
CA ALA A 90 11.56 10.34 4.47
C ALA A 90 11.18 9.82 5.87
N GLY A 91 11.44 8.54 6.14
CA GLY A 91 11.08 7.87 7.38
C GLY A 91 9.62 7.40 7.45
N THR A 92 8.84 7.56 6.38
CA THR A 92 7.46 7.07 6.34
C THR A 92 7.38 5.61 5.91
N VAL A 93 6.22 4.99 6.13
CA VAL A 93 5.90 3.69 5.54
C VAL A 93 4.88 3.86 4.42
N VAL A 94 4.75 2.85 3.55
CA VAL A 94 3.86 2.88 2.39
C VAL A 94 2.87 1.72 2.40
N ALA A 95 1.60 2.02 2.18
CA ALA A 95 0.58 1.02 1.88
C ALA A 95 0.16 1.09 0.41
N SER A 96 0.02 -0.08 -0.22
CA SER A 96 -0.52 -0.26 -1.57
C SER A 96 -1.75 -1.14 -1.52
N ASP A 97 -2.91 -0.65 -1.97
CA ASP A 97 -4.20 -1.37 -1.89
C ASP A 97 -4.23 -2.72 -2.63
N ALA A 98 -3.34 -2.88 -3.60
CA ALA A 98 -3.11 -4.09 -4.38
C ALA A 98 -1.60 -4.44 -4.46
N PHE A 99 -1.21 -5.52 -5.15
CA PHE A 99 0.21 -5.88 -5.31
C PHE A 99 0.96 -4.98 -6.30
N PHE A 100 2.23 -4.66 -6.09
CA PHE A 100 3.05 -3.96 -7.08
C PHE A 100 3.27 -4.86 -8.32
N PRO A 101 2.89 -4.43 -9.53
CA PRO A 101 3.06 -5.25 -10.72
C PRO A 101 4.52 -5.33 -11.19
N PHE A 102 5.32 -4.30 -10.88
CA PHE A 102 6.73 -4.16 -11.22
C PHE A 102 7.48 -3.46 -10.07
N ARG A 103 8.82 -3.53 -10.07
CA ARG A 103 9.65 -2.88 -9.04
C ARG A 103 9.60 -1.35 -9.04
N ASP A 104 9.22 -0.74 -10.16
CA ASP A 104 9.21 0.72 -10.36
C ASP A 104 8.43 1.51 -9.29
N GLY A 105 7.26 1.01 -8.88
CA GLY A 105 6.46 1.63 -7.83
C GLY A 105 7.12 1.55 -6.45
N LEU A 106 7.88 0.48 -6.19
CA LEU A 106 8.64 0.30 -4.96
C LEU A 106 9.90 1.15 -4.96
N ASP A 107 10.64 1.16 -6.07
CA ASP A 107 11.82 2.01 -6.25
C ASP A 107 11.45 3.50 -6.06
N ALA A 108 10.29 3.92 -6.57
CA ALA A 108 9.78 5.27 -6.35
C ALA A 108 9.49 5.57 -4.86
N ALA A 109 8.97 4.59 -4.11
CA ALA A 109 8.73 4.73 -2.67
C ALA A 109 10.04 4.80 -1.87
N ALA A 110 11.01 3.94 -2.21
CA ALA A 110 12.35 3.94 -1.63
C ALA A 110 13.07 5.27 -1.87
N ALA A 111 13.04 5.78 -3.10
CA ALA A 111 13.64 7.07 -3.47
C ALA A 111 13.01 8.25 -2.74
N ALA A 112 11.73 8.13 -2.35
CA ALA A 112 11.03 9.12 -1.52
C ALA A 112 11.35 8.99 -0.01
N GLY A 113 12.22 8.04 0.36
CA GLY A 113 12.69 7.81 1.72
C GLY A 113 11.75 6.95 2.57
N ALA A 114 10.84 6.19 1.96
CA ALA A 114 10.04 5.23 2.70
C ALA A 114 10.92 4.11 3.28
N THR A 115 10.64 3.67 4.50
CA THR A 115 11.44 2.65 5.18
C THR A 115 10.79 1.28 5.17
N ALA A 116 9.47 1.20 5.05
CA ALA A 116 8.75 -0.07 4.99
C ALA A 116 7.49 -0.01 4.09
N VAL A 117 7.05 -1.15 3.58
CA VAL A 117 5.90 -1.30 2.66
C VAL A 117 4.97 -2.44 3.08
N ILE A 118 3.66 -2.21 2.97
CA ILE A 118 2.60 -3.21 3.14
C ILE A 118 1.78 -3.33 1.85
N GLN A 119 1.63 -4.56 1.36
CA GLN A 119 0.86 -4.88 0.16
C GLN A 119 0.23 -6.28 0.27
N PRO A 120 -0.71 -6.69 -0.60
CA PRO A 120 -1.25 -8.05 -0.56
C PRO A 120 -0.26 -9.15 -0.90
N GLY A 121 0.68 -8.91 -1.82
CA GLY A 121 1.39 -9.96 -2.55
C GLY A 121 0.47 -10.69 -3.55
N GLY A 122 0.98 -11.77 -4.14
CA GLY A 122 0.32 -12.59 -5.16
C GLY A 122 0.67 -12.24 -6.61
N SER A 123 1.70 -11.41 -6.86
CA SER A 123 2.19 -11.17 -8.22
C SER A 123 3.11 -12.31 -8.66
N VAL A 124 3.07 -12.69 -9.94
CA VAL A 124 4.11 -13.55 -10.54
C VAL A 124 5.50 -12.92 -10.48
N ARG A 125 5.58 -11.61 -10.22
CA ARG A 125 6.82 -10.83 -10.07
C ARG A 125 7.11 -10.42 -8.63
N ASP A 126 6.46 -11.01 -7.63
CA ASP A 126 6.72 -10.64 -6.23
C ASP A 126 8.19 -10.81 -5.84
N ALA A 127 8.89 -11.83 -6.37
CA ALA A 127 10.32 -12.02 -6.13
C ALA A 127 11.17 -10.82 -6.59
N GLU A 128 10.83 -10.21 -7.73
CA GLU A 128 11.51 -9.03 -8.26
C GLU A 128 11.29 -7.81 -7.36
N VAL A 129 10.04 -7.61 -6.91
CA VAL A 129 9.65 -6.51 -6.03
C VAL A 129 10.27 -6.68 -4.64
N THR A 130 10.25 -7.89 -4.07
CA THR A 130 10.90 -8.19 -2.79
C THR A 130 12.41 -7.96 -2.84
N ALA A 131 13.07 -8.39 -3.93
CA ALA A 131 14.49 -8.15 -4.12
C ALA A 131 14.82 -6.65 -4.16
N ALA A 132 13.98 -5.84 -4.83
CA ALA A 132 14.13 -4.40 -4.82
C ALA A 132 13.96 -3.79 -3.41
N ALA A 133 13.02 -4.29 -2.59
CA ALA A 133 12.90 -3.84 -1.20
C ALA A 133 14.17 -4.17 -0.40
N ASP A 134 14.71 -5.39 -0.57
CA ASP A 134 15.97 -5.79 0.07
C ASP A 134 17.15 -4.91 -0.37
N GLU A 135 17.24 -4.57 -1.67
CA GLU A 135 18.28 -3.67 -2.22
C GLU A 135 18.23 -2.27 -1.59
N HIS A 136 17.01 -1.74 -1.37
CA HIS A 136 16.80 -0.46 -0.68
C HIS A 136 16.82 -0.57 0.84
N GLY A 137 17.04 -1.77 1.38
CA GLY A 137 17.05 -2.06 2.80
C GLY A 137 15.69 -1.83 3.48
N MET A 138 14.58 -1.88 2.74
CA MET A 138 13.22 -1.68 3.25
C MET A 138 12.63 -2.97 3.84
N ALA A 139 11.76 -2.84 4.84
CA ALA A 139 10.92 -3.95 5.27
C ALA A 139 9.67 -4.06 4.37
N MET A 140 9.30 -5.27 3.99
CA MET A 140 8.07 -5.52 3.24
C MET A 140 7.24 -6.59 3.94
N VAL A 141 5.94 -6.36 4.06
CA VAL A 141 4.99 -7.34 4.59
C VAL A 141 3.83 -7.59 3.61
N PHE A 142 3.46 -8.86 3.49
CA PHE A 142 2.31 -9.31 2.71
C PHE A 142 1.08 -9.54 3.59
N THR A 143 -0.08 -9.09 3.11
CA THR A 143 -1.38 -9.24 3.80
C THR A 143 -2.23 -10.38 3.26
N GLY A 144 -1.99 -10.83 2.02
CA GLY A 144 -2.85 -11.78 1.32
C GLY A 144 -4.25 -11.25 0.96
N VAL A 145 -4.54 -9.97 1.23
CA VAL A 145 -5.87 -9.37 1.04
C VAL A 145 -5.76 -8.09 0.22
N ARG A 146 -6.59 -7.96 -0.80
CA ARG A 146 -6.65 -6.78 -1.67
C ARG A 146 -7.85 -5.89 -1.33
N HIS A 147 -7.64 -4.58 -1.22
CA HIS A 147 -8.70 -3.59 -0.92
C HIS A 147 -9.00 -2.68 -2.12
N PHE A 148 -9.46 -3.27 -3.22
CA PHE A 148 -9.75 -2.51 -4.45
C PHE A 148 -11.05 -1.68 -4.30
N ARG A 149 -11.00 -0.39 -4.65
CA ARG A 149 -12.12 0.54 -4.55
C ARG A 149 -12.22 1.49 -5.74
N HIS A 150 -13.24 1.29 -6.58
CA HIS A 150 -13.70 2.24 -7.61
C HIS A 150 -14.75 3.21 -7.08
#